data_AF-A0A803QY02-F1
#
_entry.id   AF-A0A803QY02-F1
#
_cell.length_a   1.000
_cell.length_b   1.000
_cell.length_c   1.000
_cell.angle_alpha   90.00
_cell.angle_beta   90.00
_cell.angle_gamma   90.00
#
_symmetry.space_group_name_H-M   'P 1'
#
loop_
_entity.id
_entity.type
_entity.pdbx_description
1 polymer ?
#
loop_
_entity_poly.entity_id
_entity_poly.type
_entity_poly.pdbx_seq_one_letter_code
_entity_poly.pdbx_strand_id
1 'polypeptide(L)'
;MSYVWIIFMYVCMKLVLNLSRYVFARPSGKRCFVVASNGTTISRQRNGSVLHHFPSKLPNGSRSRDVSGPAQSYSILDCIFHELDQTYYVIDMLCWRGYSLYDCSSEFRFFWMNSKLAETGACEPPSHFHKYRFSLVPVYSCDHSGFHAAYTGEVPYVKDGLLFYNKHAHYQPGNTPLTLVWKDEGCSQYVIDTDNKGQALSQQQVVLELHDDCKVTTSDDPPVVLGFLDQEFIQKLGLHSGNLLRFAIGDGGLRVVDGKFEKADLHYIGKVNRARAFADSYSKVMFQYMVRHSPLRVDDIVNLINSSNDEGNKPSDVEMAG
;
A
#
# COMPACT_ATOMS: atom_id res chain seq x y z
N MET A 1 -11.54 27.29 -6.53
CA MET A 1 -10.41 26.40 -6.19
C MET A 1 -10.81 24.92 -6.21
N SER A 2 -11.97 24.52 -5.68
CA SER A 2 -12.47 23.12 -5.69
C SER A 2 -12.50 22.42 -7.06
N TYR A 3 -12.92 23.11 -8.14
CA TYR A 3 -12.93 22.54 -9.49
C TYR A 3 -11.55 22.20 -10.05
N VAL A 4 -10.52 22.99 -9.73
CA VAL A 4 -9.15 22.77 -10.23
C VAL A 4 -8.52 21.52 -9.60
N TRP A 5 -8.85 21.27 -8.34
CA TRP A 5 -8.41 20.08 -7.59
C TRP A 5 -9.08 18.80 -8.06
N ILE A 6 -10.38 18.86 -8.35
CA ILE A 6 -11.11 17.75 -8.96
C ILE A 6 -10.51 17.44 -10.34
N ILE A 7 -10.27 18.44 -11.18
CA ILE A 7 -9.67 18.25 -12.51
C ILE A 7 -8.26 17.66 -12.40
N PHE A 8 -7.41 18.11 -11.46
CA PHE A 8 -6.06 17.58 -11.30
C PHE A 8 -6.05 16.12 -10.79
N MET A 9 -6.92 15.78 -9.84
CA MET A 9 -7.10 14.41 -9.36
C MET A 9 -7.65 13.51 -10.48
N TYR A 10 -8.62 13.99 -11.26
CA TYR A 10 -9.14 13.31 -12.44
C TYR A 10 -8.07 13.12 -13.50
N VAL A 11 -7.15 14.08 -13.71
CA VAL A 11 -6.05 13.96 -14.67
C VAL A 11 -4.98 13.00 -14.17
N CYS A 12 -4.57 13.08 -12.90
CA CYS A 12 -3.64 12.11 -12.30
C CYS A 12 -4.23 10.70 -12.30
N MET A 13 -5.50 10.52 -11.93
CA MET A 13 -6.16 9.23 -12.01
C MET A 13 -6.44 8.77 -13.44
N LYS A 14 -6.75 9.66 -14.39
CA LYS A 14 -6.88 9.33 -15.84
C LYS A 14 -5.57 8.82 -16.41
N LEU A 15 -4.49 9.56 -16.22
CA LEU A 15 -3.15 9.16 -16.65
C LEU A 15 -2.73 7.85 -15.99
N VAL A 16 -3.20 7.61 -14.77
CA VAL A 16 -2.94 6.40 -14.02
C VAL A 16 -3.80 5.23 -14.51
N LEU A 17 -5.13 5.32 -14.61
CA LEU A 17 -6.01 4.19 -14.92
C LEU A 17 -6.04 3.81 -16.41
N ASN A 18 -5.54 4.65 -17.33
CA ASN A 18 -5.31 4.27 -18.73
C ASN A 18 -4.26 3.14 -18.92
N LEU A 19 -3.59 2.72 -17.85
CA LEU A 19 -2.66 1.62 -17.85
C LEU A 19 -3.38 0.32 -17.48
N SER A 20 -3.07 -0.78 -18.21
CA SER A 20 -3.55 -2.12 -17.88
C SER A 20 -3.27 -2.44 -16.41
N ARG A 21 -4.33 -2.59 -15.61
CA ARG A 21 -4.26 -2.73 -14.15
C ARG A 21 -5.06 -3.92 -13.64
N TYR A 22 -4.65 -4.40 -12.47
CA TYR A 22 -5.45 -5.23 -11.59
C TYR A 22 -6.05 -4.39 -10.46
N VAL A 23 -7.17 -4.86 -9.93
CA VAL A 23 -7.84 -4.34 -8.75
C VAL A 23 -8.26 -5.47 -7.82
N PHE A 24 -8.13 -5.26 -6.51
CA PHE A 24 -8.62 -6.21 -5.51
C PHE A 24 -8.96 -5.55 -4.17
N ALA A 25 -9.85 -6.20 -3.41
CA ALA A 25 -10.18 -5.81 -2.05
C ALA A 25 -8.96 -6.04 -1.14
N ARG A 26 -8.47 -4.97 -0.50
CA ARG A 26 -7.35 -5.07 0.43
C ARG A 26 -7.86 -5.55 1.79
N PRO A 27 -7.32 -6.64 2.36
CA PRO A 27 -7.64 -7.03 3.73
C PRO A 27 -7.23 -5.95 4.75
N SER A 28 -8.04 -5.78 5.79
CA SER A 28 -7.61 -5.10 7.01
C SER A 28 -6.56 -5.94 7.74
N GLY A 29 -5.66 -5.28 8.47
CA GLY A 29 -4.65 -5.96 9.28
C GLY A 29 -3.24 -5.41 9.12
N LYS A 30 -2.26 -6.18 9.61
CA LYS A 30 -0.85 -5.78 9.68
C LYS A 30 -0.13 -6.24 8.41
N ARG A 31 0.27 -5.29 7.56
CA ARG A 31 1.14 -5.59 6.41
C ARG A 31 2.51 -6.04 6.90
N CYS A 32 3.00 -7.16 6.35
CA CYS A 32 4.24 -7.79 6.76
C CYS A 32 4.86 -8.60 5.62
N PHE A 33 6.19 -8.70 5.62
CA PHE A 33 6.87 -9.74 4.86
C PHE A 33 6.86 -11.04 5.62
N VAL A 34 6.58 -12.14 4.93
CA VAL A 34 6.73 -13.50 5.46
C VAL A 34 7.91 -14.16 4.77
N VAL A 35 8.88 -14.58 5.56
CA VAL A 35 10.12 -15.22 5.09
C VAL A 35 10.17 -16.65 5.61
N ALA A 36 10.12 -17.63 4.71
CA ALA A 36 10.28 -19.05 5.00
C ALA A 36 11.70 -19.50 4.61
N SER A 37 12.46 -20.00 5.59
CA SER A 37 13.87 -20.35 5.45
C SER A 37 14.32 -21.26 6.60
N ASN A 38 15.26 -22.16 6.34
CA ASN A 38 15.93 -22.98 7.36
C ASN A 38 14.98 -23.72 8.33
N GLY A 39 13.84 -24.18 7.81
CA GLY A 39 12.86 -24.96 8.56
C GLY A 39 12.00 -24.12 9.53
N THR A 40 11.91 -22.81 9.32
CA THR A 40 11.06 -21.91 10.09
C THR A 40 10.51 -20.78 9.21
N THR A 41 9.46 -20.12 9.68
CA THR A 41 8.86 -18.96 9.02
C THR A 41 8.85 -17.77 9.99
N ILE A 42 9.24 -16.60 9.48
CA ILE A 42 9.29 -15.35 10.24
C ILE A 42 8.48 -14.31 9.49
N SER A 43 7.51 -13.69 10.16
CA SER A 43 6.81 -12.53 9.62
C SER A 43 7.34 -11.24 10.23
N ARG A 44 7.70 -10.25 9.41
CA ARG A 44 8.25 -8.95 9.85
C ARG A 44 7.39 -7.80 9.36
N GLN A 45 7.09 -6.87 10.25
CA GLN A 45 6.35 -5.65 9.91
C GLN A 45 7.23 -4.69 9.10
N ARG A 46 6.62 -3.63 8.55
CA ARG A 46 7.33 -2.58 7.80
C ARG A 46 8.47 -1.92 8.58
N ASN A 47 8.34 -1.81 9.91
CA ASN A 47 9.40 -1.27 10.78
C ASN A 47 10.52 -2.28 11.11
N GLY A 48 10.52 -3.47 10.48
CA GLY A 48 11.51 -4.54 10.70
C GLY A 48 11.26 -5.40 11.94
N SER A 49 10.35 -5.00 12.83
CA SER A 49 10.00 -5.78 14.02
C SER A 49 9.38 -7.11 13.63
N VAL A 50 9.72 -8.15 14.39
CA VAL A 50 9.12 -9.47 14.17
C VAL A 50 7.71 -9.47 14.72
N LEU A 51 6.75 -9.85 13.88
CA LEU A 51 5.38 -10.11 14.29
C LEU A 51 5.28 -11.53 14.87
N HIS A 52 5.76 -12.54 14.16
CA HIS A 52 5.69 -13.95 14.59
C HIS A 52 6.89 -14.77 14.10
N HIS A 53 7.24 -15.80 14.89
CA HIS A 53 8.05 -16.95 14.49
C HIS A 53 7.17 -18.20 14.54
N PHE A 54 7.10 -18.97 13.45
CA PHE A 54 6.19 -20.12 13.37
C PHE A 54 6.59 -21.13 12.30
N PRO A 55 6.20 -22.42 12.45
CA PRO A 55 6.30 -23.37 11.36
C PRO A 55 5.19 -23.14 10.33
N SER A 56 5.50 -23.25 9.05
CA SER A 56 4.54 -23.21 7.96
C SER A 56 4.80 -24.29 6.91
N LYS A 57 3.79 -24.54 6.06
CA LYS A 57 3.88 -25.39 4.87
C LYS A 57 4.39 -24.64 3.63
N LEU A 58 4.92 -23.43 3.80
CA LEU A 58 5.70 -22.79 2.74
C LEU A 58 7.01 -23.57 2.55
N PRO A 59 7.63 -23.52 1.36
CA PRO A 59 8.92 -24.17 1.12
C PRO A 59 9.97 -23.74 2.15
N ASN A 60 10.58 -24.71 2.84
CA ASN A 60 11.53 -24.53 3.96
C ASN A 60 10.97 -23.75 5.16
N GLY A 61 9.64 -23.65 5.28
CA GLY A 61 8.95 -22.96 6.37
C GLY A 61 8.79 -23.78 7.65
N SER A 62 9.09 -25.09 7.61
CA SER A 62 9.06 -26.00 8.75
C SER A 62 10.10 -27.12 8.60
N ARG A 63 10.41 -27.81 9.71
CA ARG A 63 11.36 -28.95 9.73
C ARG A 63 10.76 -30.27 9.24
N SER A 64 9.56 -30.26 8.67
CA SER A 64 9.01 -31.47 8.04
C SER A 64 9.81 -31.82 6.79
N ARG A 65 10.04 -33.12 6.56
CA ARG A 65 10.80 -33.62 5.40
C ARG A 65 10.04 -33.37 4.10
N ASP A 66 10.19 -32.20 3.49
CA ASP A 66 9.96 -32.03 2.05
C ASP A 66 11.25 -32.37 1.31
N VAL A 67 11.22 -33.52 0.64
CA VAL A 67 12.37 -34.27 0.09
C VAL A 67 12.89 -33.72 -1.24
N SER A 68 12.53 -32.51 -1.64
CA SER A 68 12.95 -31.98 -2.96
C SER A 68 13.10 -30.46 -2.96
N GLY A 69 14.34 -30.01 -2.79
CA GLY A 69 14.75 -28.62 -2.97
C GLY A 69 16.20 -28.40 -2.53
N PRO A 70 16.90 -27.39 -3.07
CA PRO A 70 18.22 -27.01 -2.57
C PRO A 70 18.12 -26.69 -1.07
N ALA A 71 19.05 -27.20 -0.27
CA ALA A 71 19.09 -27.03 1.19
C ALA A 71 19.12 -25.56 1.66
N GLN A 72 19.38 -24.61 0.74
CA GLN A 72 19.49 -23.16 1.00
C GLN A 72 18.39 -22.33 0.33
N SER A 73 17.29 -22.95 -0.12
CA SER A 73 16.20 -22.19 -0.74
C SER A 73 15.37 -21.42 0.31
N TYR A 74 14.82 -20.27 -0.07
CA TYR A 74 13.95 -19.46 0.79
C TYR A 74 12.77 -18.91 -0.01
N SER A 75 11.70 -18.52 0.67
CA SER A 75 10.54 -17.89 0.04
C SER A 75 10.18 -16.60 0.77
N ILE A 76 9.81 -15.56 0.02
CA ILE A 76 9.44 -14.24 0.54
C ILE A 76 8.08 -13.86 -0.05
N LEU A 77 7.11 -13.66 0.83
CA LEU A 77 5.76 -13.21 0.48
C LEU A 77 5.49 -11.83 1.10
N ASP A 78 4.76 -10.97 0.38
CA ASP A 78 4.14 -9.76 0.93
C ASP A 78 2.72 -10.12 1.34
N CYS A 79 2.43 -9.99 2.63
CA CYS A 79 1.18 -10.42 3.21
C CYS A 79 0.53 -9.30 4.04
N ILE A 80 -0.77 -9.45 4.25
CA ILE A 80 -1.50 -8.76 5.31
C ILE A 80 -1.96 -9.81 6.30
N PHE A 81 -1.48 -9.73 7.53
CA PHE A 81 -1.95 -10.58 8.62
C PHE A 81 -3.23 -10.00 9.19
N HIS A 82 -4.34 -10.71 8.98
CA HIS A 82 -5.65 -10.38 9.53
C HIS A 82 -5.79 -11.08 10.89
N GLU A 83 -5.96 -10.28 11.95
CA GLU A 83 -5.86 -10.79 13.32
C GLU A 83 -7.08 -11.63 13.73
N LEU A 84 -8.27 -11.26 13.23
CA LEU A 84 -9.54 -11.87 13.63
C LEU A 84 -9.64 -13.35 13.22
N ASP A 85 -9.17 -13.69 12.02
CA ASP A 85 -9.18 -15.07 11.49
C ASP A 85 -7.79 -15.74 11.51
N GLN A 86 -6.78 -15.04 12.04
CA GLN A 86 -5.38 -15.48 12.10
C GLN A 86 -4.81 -15.96 10.75
N THR A 87 -5.20 -15.30 9.66
CA THR A 87 -4.78 -15.66 8.29
C THR A 87 -3.80 -14.65 7.71
N TYR A 88 -2.76 -15.15 7.04
CA TYR A 88 -1.90 -14.35 6.17
C TYR A 88 -2.50 -14.31 4.77
N TYR A 89 -3.14 -13.18 4.44
CA TYR A 89 -3.57 -12.92 3.08
C TYR A 89 -2.37 -12.49 2.24
N VAL A 90 -2.01 -13.32 1.26
CA VAL A 90 -0.87 -13.08 0.37
C VAL A 90 -1.31 -12.10 -0.70
N ILE A 91 -0.65 -10.94 -0.75
CA ILE A 91 -0.92 -9.89 -1.74
C ILE A 91 0.17 -9.82 -2.82
N ASP A 92 1.35 -10.39 -2.55
CA ASP A 92 2.44 -10.48 -3.52
C ASP A 92 3.45 -11.59 -3.20
N MET A 93 4.23 -12.02 -4.19
CA MET A 93 5.29 -13.02 -4.07
C MET A 93 6.59 -12.47 -4.66
N LEU A 94 7.61 -12.32 -3.81
CA LEU A 94 8.88 -11.67 -4.16
C LEU A 94 9.98 -12.70 -4.43
N CYS A 95 9.92 -13.84 -3.75
CA CYS A 95 10.84 -14.94 -3.95
C CYS A 95 10.15 -16.26 -3.65
N TRP A 96 10.40 -17.29 -4.47
CA TRP A 96 9.86 -18.62 -4.26
C TRP A 96 10.94 -19.67 -4.46
N ARG A 97 11.25 -20.47 -3.43
CA ARG A 97 12.31 -21.50 -3.48
C ARG A 97 13.66 -20.97 -4.00
N GLY A 98 14.01 -19.72 -3.68
CA GLY A 98 15.24 -19.05 -4.13
C GLY A 98 15.15 -18.38 -5.51
N TYR A 99 14.06 -18.55 -6.25
CA TYR A 99 13.82 -17.80 -7.48
C TYR A 99 13.33 -16.38 -7.15
N SER A 100 14.17 -15.40 -7.45
CA SER A 100 13.82 -13.98 -7.35
C SER A 100 12.76 -13.61 -8.38
N LEU A 101 11.72 -12.89 -7.93
CA LEU A 101 10.63 -12.39 -8.79
C LEU A 101 10.59 -10.85 -8.85
N TYR A 102 11.58 -10.16 -8.29
CA TYR A 102 11.60 -8.69 -8.21
C TYR A 102 11.52 -8.03 -9.60
N ASP A 103 12.25 -8.59 -10.56
CA ASP A 103 12.30 -8.10 -11.96
C ASP A 103 11.18 -8.66 -12.85
N CYS A 104 10.20 -9.35 -12.25
CA CYS A 104 9.03 -9.86 -12.96
C CYS A 104 7.86 -8.87 -12.86
N SER A 105 7.06 -8.83 -13.91
CA SER A 105 5.80 -8.08 -13.94
C SER A 105 4.83 -8.55 -12.84
N SER A 106 3.94 -7.66 -12.41
CA SER A 106 2.89 -7.98 -11.43
C SER A 106 1.98 -9.10 -11.93
N GLU A 107 1.66 -9.10 -13.24
CA GLU A 107 0.91 -10.18 -13.88
C GLU A 107 1.58 -11.55 -13.72
N PHE A 108 2.88 -11.64 -14.02
CA PHE A 108 3.60 -12.89 -13.82
C PHE A 108 3.64 -13.29 -12.35
N ARG A 109 3.92 -12.35 -11.44
CA ARG A 109 3.97 -12.62 -10.00
C ARG A 109 2.63 -13.12 -9.46
N PHE A 110 1.51 -12.54 -9.88
CA PHE A 110 0.18 -12.97 -9.45
C PHE A 110 -0.19 -14.35 -10.01
N PHE A 111 0.09 -14.61 -11.29
CA PHE A 111 -0.08 -15.94 -11.88
C PHE A 111 0.77 -17.00 -11.16
N TRP A 112 2.05 -16.70 -10.92
CA TRP A 112 2.98 -17.60 -10.26
C TRP A 112 2.59 -17.84 -8.80
N MET A 113 2.17 -16.80 -8.09
CA MET A 113 1.68 -16.88 -6.72
C MET A 113 0.46 -17.81 -6.60
N ASN A 114 -0.54 -17.62 -7.48
CA ASN A 114 -1.76 -18.42 -7.45
C ASN A 114 -1.49 -19.89 -7.71
N SER A 115 -0.64 -20.20 -8.70
CA SER A 115 -0.27 -21.59 -9.02
C SER A 115 0.60 -22.22 -7.94
N LYS A 116 1.67 -21.54 -7.49
CA LYS A 116 2.63 -22.11 -6.55
C LYS A 116 2.15 -22.22 -5.13
N LEU A 117 1.30 -21.31 -4.66
CA LEU A 117 0.73 -21.44 -3.32
C LEU A 117 -0.27 -22.59 -3.24
N ALA A 118 -1.05 -22.83 -4.30
CA ALA A 118 -2.00 -23.95 -4.39
C ALA A 118 -1.31 -25.32 -4.42
N GLU A 119 -0.08 -25.41 -4.95
CA GLU A 119 0.75 -26.62 -4.89
C GLU A 119 1.24 -26.94 -3.45
N THR A 120 1.08 -26.02 -2.50
CA THR A 120 1.44 -26.23 -1.10
C THR A 120 0.21 -26.56 -0.25
N GLY A 121 0.44 -27.16 0.92
CA GLY A 121 -0.62 -27.25 1.93
C GLY A 121 -0.78 -26.00 2.79
N ALA A 122 -0.24 -24.84 2.40
CA ALA A 122 -0.26 -23.62 3.22
C ALA A 122 -1.65 -22.98 3.36
N CYS A 123 -2.59 -23.34 2.48
CA CYS A 123 -3.99 -22.92 2.57
C CYS A 123 -4.85 -23.84 3.47
N GLU A 124 -4.31 -24.98 3.88
CA GLU A 124 -5.00 -25.93 4.74
C GLU A 124 -5.24 -25.36 6.16
N PRO A 125 -6.15 -25.95 6.95
CA PRO A 125 -6.29 -25.58 8.35
C PRO A 125 -4.98 -25.74 9.15
N PRO A 126 -4.79 -24.92 10.20
CA PRO A 126 -3.62 -25.02 11.07
C PRO A 126 -3.36 -26.43 11.63
N SER A 127 -2.09 -26.77 11.80
CA SER A 127 -1.61 -28.01 12.41
C SER A 127 -0.30 -27.80 13.18
N HIS A 128 0.24 -28.84 13.82
CA HIS A 128 1.47 -28.74 14.60
C HIS A 128 2.67 -28.16 13.82
N PHE A 129 2.79 -28.50 12.53
CA PHE A 129 3.85 -27.99 11.65
C PHE A 129 3.38 -26.85 10.72
N HIS A 130 2.21 -26.28 10.99
CA HIS A 130 1.59 -25.23 10.19
C HIS A 130 0.69 -24.34 11.06
N LYS A 131 1.26 -23.31 11.69
CA LYS A 131 0.52 -22.55 12.72
C LYS A 131 -0.56 -21.62 12.18
N TYR A 132 -0.31 -20.96 11.04
CA TYR A 132 -1.21 -19.96 10.48
C TYR A 132 -1.55 -20.32 9.04
N ARG A 133 -2.82 -20.14 8.67
CA ARG A 133 -3.30 -20.31 7.30
C ARG A 133 -2.77 -19.19 6.41
N PHE A 134 -2.48 -19.52 5.15
CA PHE A 134 -2.29 -18.57 4.08
C PHE A 134 -3.50 -18.57 3.16
N SER A 135 -3.83 -17.43 2.58
CA SER A 135 -4.92 -17.34 1.62
C SER A 135 -4.60 -16.33 0.54
N LEU A 136 -5.04 -16.60 -0.69
CA LEU A 136 -4.90 -15.69 -1.81
C LEU A 136 -6.03 -14.67 -1.77
N VAL A 137 -5.71 -13.43 -2.12
CA VAL A 137 -6.73 -12.40 -2.35
C VAL A 137 -7.26 -12.54 -3.78
N PRO A 138 -8.59 -12.50 -4.02
CA PRO A 138 -9.13 -12.47 -5.38
C PRO A 138 -8.67 -11.23 -6.13
N VAL A 139 -8.00 -11.43 -7.28
CA VAL A 139 -7.46 -10.35 -8.13
C VAL A 139 -8.24 -10.30 -9.44
N TYR A 140 -8.71 -9.11 -9.80
CA TYR A 140 -9.52 -8.88 -11.00
C TYR A 140 -8.82 -7.90 -11.94
N SER A 141 -9.03 -8.02 -13.25
CA SER A 141 -8.70 -6.93 -14.18
C SER A 141 -9.50 -5.68 -13.80
N CYS A 142 -8.89 -4.51 -13.93
CA CYS A 142 -9.52 -3.22 -13.59
C CYS A 142 -10.47 -2.73 -14.70
N ASP A 143 -11.38 -3.58 -15.16
CA ASP A 143 -12.53 -3.21 -15.97
C ASP A 143 -13.76 -2.97 -15.06
N HIS A 144 -14.89 -2.56 -15.65
CA HIS A 144 -16.12 -2.28 -14.90
C HIS A 144 -16.54 -3.47 -14.02
N SER A 145 -16.47 -4.70 -14.55
CA SER A 145 -16.90 -5.90 -13.86
C SER A 145 -15.94 -6.29 -12.72
N GLY A 146 -14.64 -6.20 -12.96
CA GLY A 146 -13.62 -6.53 -11.98
C GLY A 146 -13.51 -5.50 -10.86
N PHE A 147 -13.67 -4.21 -11.18
CA PHE A 147 -13.79 -3.16 -10.17
C PHE A 147 -15.01 -3.38 -9.28
N HIS A 148 -16.18 -3.62 -9.88
CA HIS A 148 -17.39 -3.92 -9.13
C HIS A 148 -17.22 -5.16 -8.23
N ALA A 149 -16.64 -6.24 -8.77
CA ALA A 149 -16.36 -7.46 -8.00
C ALA A 149 -15.42 -7.21 -6.81
N ALA A 150 -14.35 -6.44 -7.00
CA ALA A 150 -13.46 -6.06 -5.90
C ALA A 150 -14.17 -5.20 -4.84
N TYR A 151 -14.96 -4.22 -5.28
CA TYR A 151 -15.62 -3.26 -4.41
C TYR A 151 -16.77 -3.86 -3.60
N THR A 152 -17.71 -4.57 -4.24
CA THR A 152 -18.92 -5.09 -3.60
C THR A 152 -18.85 -6.57 -3.25
N GLY A 153 -17.91 -7.32 -3.83
CA GLY A 153 -17.83 -8.77 -3.66
C GLY A 153 -17.59 -9.20 -2.22
N GLU A 154 -18.20 -10.31 -1.82
CA GLU A 154 -18.00 -10.90 -0.50
C GLU A 154 -16.59 -11.53 -0.41
N VAL A 155 -15.93 -11.28 0.71
CA VAL A 155 -14.58 -11.78 1.01
C VAL A 155 -14.55 -12.21 2.49
N PRO A 156 -13.68 -13.17 2.87
CA PRO A 156 -13.67 -13.73 4.23
C PRO A 156 -13.03 -12.81 5.29
N TYR A 157 -12.72 -11.56 4.94
CA TYR A 157 -12.04 -10.59 5.78
C TYR A 157 -12.72 -9.22 5.70
N VAL A 158 -12.49 -8.39 6.71
CA VAL A 158 -12.92 -6.98 6.67
C VAL A 158 -12.03 -6.24 5.68
N LYS A 159 -12.62 -5.54 4.70
CA LYS A 159 -11.90 -4.73 3.71
C LYS A 159 -11.29 -3.48 4.36
N ASP A 160 -10.13 -3.07 3.88
CA ASP A 160 -9.47 -1.82 4.21
C ASP A 160 -8.92 -1.13 2.94
N GLY A 161 -9.84 -0.87 2.01
CA GLY A 161 -9.60 -0.21 0.73
C GLY A 161 -9.52 -1.17 -0.46
N LEU A 162 -9.29 -0.58 -1.63
CA LEU A 162 -8.94 -1.26 -2.87
C LEU A 162 -7.48 -1.00 -3.21
N LEU A 163 -6.80 -2.05 -3.69
CA LEU A 163 -5.45 -1.97 -4.23
C LEU A 163 -5.52 -2.04 -5.76
N PHE A 164 -4.78 -1.14 -6.42
CA PHE A 164 -4.63 -1.13 -7.87
C PHE A 164 -3.17 -1.36 -8.24
N TYR A 165 -2.89 -2.37 -9.06
CA TYR A 165 -1.55 -2.72 -9.50
C TYR A 165 -1.44 -2.57 -11.01
N ASN A 166 -0.44 -1.85 -11.49
CA ASN A 166 -0.09 -1.89 -12.92
C ASN A 166 0.41 -3.30 -13.29
N LYS A 167 -0.18 -3.92 -14.32
CA LYS A 167 0.11 -5.32 -14.70
C LYS A 167 1.59 -5.53 -15.06
N HIS A 168 2.25 -4.51 -15.60
CA HIS A 168 3.63 -4.56 -16.07
C HIS A 168 4.65 -4.10 -15.00
N ALA A 169 4.20 -3.67 -13.82
CA ALA A 169 5.11 -3.17 -12.79
C ALA A 169 5.99 -4.27 -12.20
N HIS A 170 7.29 -3.97 -12.09
CA HIS A 170 8.23 -4.75 -11.30
C HIS A 170 8.05 -4.45 -9.81
N TYR A 171 8.49 -5.36 -8.94
CA TYR A 171 8.39 -5.11 -7.50
C TYR A 171 9.44 -4.10 -7.06
N GLN A 172 9.00 -2.98 -6.49
CA GLN A 172 9.87 -1.93 -5.95
C GLN A 172 9.60 -1.77 -4.45
N PRO A 173 10.61 -1.94 -3.58
CA PRO A 173 10.47 -1.55 -2.19
C PRO A 173 10.20 -0.05 -2.05
N GLY A 174 9.34 0.33 -1.11
CA GLY A 174 9.02 1.73 -0.83
C GLY A 174 7.73 2.21 -1.50
N ASN A 175 7.63 3.52 -1.69
CA ASN A 175 6.45 4.15 -2.31
C ASN A 175 6.63 4.11 -3.84
N THR A 176 5.59 3.71 -4.58
CA THR A 176 5.63 3.64 -6.05
C THR A 176 4.31 4.15 -6.63
N PRO A 177 4.32 4.91 -7.74
CA PRO A 177 3.09 5.32 -8.43
C PRO A 177 2.41 4.14 -9.17
N LEU A 178 3.08 2.99 -9.26
CA LEU A 178 2.57 1.82 -9.98
C LEU A 178 1.59 0.97 -9.15
N THR A 179 1.55 1.20 -7.83
CA THR A 179 0.64 0.54 -6.89
C THR A 179 -0.10 1.59 -6.09
N LEU A 180 -1.44 1.59 -6.17
CA LEU A 180 -2.27 2.63 -5.56
C LEU A 180 -3.25 2.02 -4.57
N VAL A 181 -3.59 2.81 -3.55
CA VAL A 181 -4.61 2.47 -2.57
C VAL A 181 -5.68 3.55 -2.63
N TRP A 182 -6.93 3.12 -2.77
CA TRP A 182 -8.09 3.99 -2.58
C TRP A 182 -8.98 3.43 -1.47
N LYS A 183 -9.66 4.33 -0.77
CA LYS A 183 -10.59 3.99 0.31
C LYS A 183 -11.77 4.94 0.29
N ASP A 184 -12.92 4.40 0.63
CA ASP A 184 -14.10 5.12 1.06
C ASP A 184 -14.83 4.33 2.15
N GLU A 185 -15.98 4.84 2.59
CA GLU A 185 -16.78 4.22 3.66
C GLU A 185 -17.37 2.86 3.26
N GLY A 186 -17.51 2.59 1.96
CA GLY A 186 -18.02 1.30 1.46
C GLY A 186 -16.98 0.17 1.51
N CYS A 187 -15.68 0.51 1.45
CA CYS A 187 -14.61 -0.49 1.43
C CYS A 187 -13.57 -0.38 2.57
N SER A 188 -13.71 0.56 3.52
CA SER A 188 -12.83 0.66 4.69
C SER A 188 -13.56 1.25 5.90
N GLN A 189 -13.30 0.68 7.08
CA GLN A 189 -13.72 1.25 8.37
C GLN A 189 -12.87 2.46 8.79
N TYR A 190 -11.65 2.59 8.27
CA TYR A 190 -10.66 3.58 8.67
C TYR A 190 -10.23 4.41 7.46
N VAL A 191 -11.20 5.16 6.94
CA VAL A 191 -10.99 6.10 5.84
C VAL A 191 -10.20 7.31 6.33
N ILE A 192 -10.64 7.89 7.45
CA ILE A 192 -9.99 9.02 8.10
C ILE A 192 -9.12 8.50 9.24
N ASP A 193 -7.93 9.09 9.43
CA ASP A 193 -7.06 8.75 10.56
C ASP A 193 -7.81 8.92 11.90
N THR A 194 -7.72 7.88 12.74
CA THR A 194 -8.41 7.81 14.04
C THR A 194 -7.44 7.93 15.21
N ASP A 195 -7.96 8.27 16.39
CA ASP A 195 -7.24 8.16 17.65
C ASP A 195 -7.12 6.71 18.15
N ASN A 196 -6.53 6.52 19.33
CA ASN A 196 -6.36 5.20 19.94
C ASN A 196 -7.68 4.53 20.37
N LYS A 197 -8.80 5.26 20.35
CA LYS A 197 -10.15 4.74 20.64
C LYS A 197 -10.93 4.44 19.35
N GLY A 198 -10.31 4.63 18.18
CA GLY A 198 -10.96 4.47 16.88
C GLY A 198 -11.85 5.65 16.48
N GLN A 199 -11.78 6.77 17.20
CA GLN A 199 -12.56 7.97 16.85
C GLN A 199 -11.83 8.77 15.77
N ALA A 200 -12.53 9.13 14.70
CA ALA A 200 -11.98 9.96 13.63
C ALA A 200 -11.46 11.29 14.19
N LEU A 201 -10.22 11.64 13.84
CA LEU A 201 -9.61 12.90 14.27
C LEU A 201 -10.31 14.08 13.59
N SER A 202 -10.68 15.11 14.36
CA SER A 202 -11.30 16.33 13.83
C SER A 202 -10.35 17.09 12.89
N GLN A 203 -9.06 17.10 13.21
CA GLN A 203 -8.01 17.75 12.44
C GLN A 203 -7.06 16.70 11.84
N GLN A 204 -6.60 16.92 10.60
CA GLN A 204 -5.59 16.07 9.99
C GLN A 204 -4.28 16.18 10.77
N GLN A 205 -3.65 15.04 11.02
CA GLN A 205 -2.30 14.98 11.57
C GLN A 205 -1.37 14.32 10.55
N VAL A 206 -0.12 14.78 10.53
CA VAL A 206 0.95 14.23 9.68
C VAL A 206 2.19 13.98 10.51
N VAL A 207 2.95 12.96 10.15
CA VAL A 207 4.27 12.69 10.71
C VAL A 207 5.33 12.92 9.65
N LEU A 208 6.31 13.77 9.96
CA LEU A 208 7.36 14.18 9.04
C LEU A 208 8.74 13.95 9.66
N GLU A 209 9.75 13.79 8.82
CA GLU A 209 11.14 13.62 9.24
C GLU A 209 11.86 14.97 9.22
N LEU A 210 12.53 15.32 10.31
CA LEU A 210 13.40 16.49 10.39
C LEU A 210 14.75 16.19 9.72
N HIS A 211 15.21 17.09 8.87
CA HIS A 211 16.55 17.07 8.27
C HIS A 211 17.45 18.17 8.81
N ASP A 212 18.77 18.06 8.56
CA ASP A 212 19.80 18.99 9.06
C ASP A 212 19.63 20.44 8.55
N ASP A 213 18.99 20.63 7.41
CA ASP A 213 18.66 21.94 6.84
C ASP A 213 17.35 22.53 7.38
N CYS A 214 16.90 22.03 8.53
CA CYS A 214 15.68 22.43 9.24
C CYS A 214 14.39 22.12 8.50
N LYS A 215 14.44 21.36 7.39
CA LYS A 215 13.26 20.92 6.65
C LYS A 215 12.56 19.78 7.38
N VAL A 216 11.23 19.75 7.25
CA VAL A 216 10.42 18.59 7.61
C VAL A 216 9.80 17.99 6.36
N THR A 217 10.03 16.70 6.12
CA THR A 217 9.77 16.05 4.84
C THR A 217 8.95 14.76 4.98
N THR A 218 8.40 14.31 3.84
CA THR A 218 7.76 12.99 3.71
C THR A 218 8.78 11.87 3.51
N SER A 219 8.31 10.62 3.59
CA SER A 219 9.14 9.43 3.37
C SER A 219 9.38 9.06 1.89
N ASP A 220 9.07 9.96 0.96
CA ASP A 220 9.17 9.68 -0.48
C ASP A 220 10.62 9.77 -0.96
N ASP A 221 10.89 9.26 -2.17
CA ASP A 221 12.19 9.37 -2.82
C ASP A 221 12.02 10.00 -4.22
N PRO A 222 12.47 11.25 -4.44
CA PRO A 222 13.05 12.17 -3.45
C PRO A 222 11.99 12.67 -2.43
N PRO A 223 12.42 13.07 -1.21
CA PRO A 223 11.50 13.51 -0.16
C PRO A 223 10.81 14.83 -0.50
N VAL A 224 9.52 14.95 -0.16
CA VAL A 224 8.74 16.17 -0.37
C VAL A 224 8.81 17.04 0.88
N VAL A 225 9.22 18.30 0.72
CA VAL A 225 9.34 19.27 1.81
C VAL A 225 7.98 19.84 2.16
N LEU A 226 7.55 19.69 3.42
CA LEU A 226 6.27 20.23 3.89
C LEU A 226 6.38 21.53 4.67
N GLY A 227 7.57 21.83 5.19
CA GLY A 227 7.84 23.05 5.92
C GLY A 227 9.26 23.13 6.44
N PHE A 228 9.51 24.18 7.21
CA PHE A 228 10.78 24.46 7.86
C PHE A 228 10.52 24.75 9.34
N LEU A 229 11.40 24.25 10.20
CA LEU A 229 11.40 24.60 11.61
C LEU A 229 12.46 25.66 11.89
N ASP A 230 12.19 26.51 12.87
CA ASP A 230 13.15 27.50 13.33
C ASP A 230 14.32 26.84 14.11
N GLN A 231 15.53 27.37 13.97
CA GLN A 231 16.72 26.80 14.61
C GLN A 231 16.69 26.93 16.14
N GLU A 232 16.21 28.05 16.68
CA GLU A 232 16.07 28.23 18.13
C GLU A 232 15.04 27.25 18.68
N PHE A 233 13.95 27.01 17.93
CA PHE A 233 12.94 26.02 18.26
C PHE A 233 13.51 24.58 18.30
N ILE A 234 14.30 24.20 17.29
CA ILE A 234 14.99 22.90 17.23
C ILE A 234 15.90 22.71 18.44
N GLN A 235 16.72 23.72 18.75
CA GLN A 235 17.66 23.67 19.88
C GLN A 235 16.93 23.57 21.22
N LYS A 236 15.91 24.40 21.43
CA LYS A 236 15.10 24.44 22.66
C LYS A 236 14.45 23.09 22.96
N LEU A 237 14.02 22.35 21.94
CA LEU A 237 13.35 21.05 22.07
C LEU A 237 14.31 19.85 21.97
N GLY A 238 15.60 20.08 21.74
CA GLY A 238 16.57 19.00 21.53
C GLY A 238 16.13 18.07 20.39
N LEU A 239 15.75 18.65 19.25
CA LEU A 239 15.43 17.91 18.05
C LEU A 239 16.70 17.71 17.22
N HIS A 240 16.78 16.57 16.54
CA HIS A 240 17.92 16.22 15.68
C HIS A 240 17.42 15.69 14.33
N SER A 241 18.27 15.77 13.32
CA SER A 241 18.02 15.12 12.02
C SER A 241 17.66 13.64 12.21
N GLY A 242 16.71 13.15 11.40
CA GLY A 242 16.10 11.83 11.53
C GLY A 242 15.01 11.73 12.62
N ASN A 243 14.73 12.79 13.39
CA ASN A 243 13.60 12.78 14.31
C ASN A 243 12.28 12.79 13.53
N LEU A 244 11.40 11.83 13.84
CA LEU A 244 10.03 11.84 13.36
C LEU A 244 9.15 12.69 14.28
N LEU A 245 8.51 13.70 13.70
CA LEU A 245 7.75 14.73 14.39
C LEU A 245 6.30 14.72 13.89
N ARG A 246 5.36 14.90 14.81
CA ARG A 246 3.93 14.98 14.52
C ARG A 246 3.49 16.43 14.45
N PHE A 247 2.70 16.74 13.43
CA PHE A 247 2.08 18.03 13.20
C PHE A 247 0.57 17.88 13.00
N ALA A 248 -0.19 18.87 13.41
CA ALA A 248 -1.56 19.08 12.95
C ALA A 248 -1.52 19.99 11.70
N ILE A 249 -2.43 19.76 10.75
CA ILE A 249 -2.65 20.68 9.63
C ILE A 249 -3.64 21.74 10.08
N GLY A 250 -3.20 22.99 10.22
CA GLY A 250 -4.03 24.12 10.64
C GLY A 250 -5.07 24.54 9.60
N ASP A 251 -5.85 25.56 9.94
CA ASP A 251 -6.95 26.07 9.10
C ASP A 251 -6.45 26.65 7.77
N GLY A 252 -5.16 27.00 7.67
CA GLY A 252 -4.52 27.39 6.41
C GLY A 252 -4.38 26.23 5.41
N GLY A 253 -4.58 24.98 5.84
CA GLY A 253 -4.65 23.80 5.00
C GLY A 253 -3.35 23.44 4.26
N LEU A 254 -3.50 22.76 3.12
CA LEU A 254 -2.40 22.45 2.21
C LEU A 254 -2.51 23.31 0.95
N ARG A 255 -1.41 23.98 0.58
CA ARG A 255 -1.30 24.74 -0.66
C ARG A 255 -0.55 23.91 -1.70
N VAL A 256 -1.27 23.55 -2.76
CA VAL A 256 -0.75 22.87 -3.95
C VAL A 256 -0.99 23.78 -5.15
N VAL A 257 0.06 24.01 -5.92
CA VAL A 257 0.03 24.82 -7.16
C VAL A 257 0.56 23.94 -8.28
N ASP A 258 -0.19 23.84 -9.37
CA ASP A 258 0.13 23.02 -10.55
C ASP A 258 0.48 21.56 -10.19
N GLY A 259 -0.22 21.00 -9.21
CA GLY A 259 0.00 19.63 -8.77
C GLY A 259 1.21 19.41 -7.88
N LYS A 260 2.01 20.45 -7.63
CA LYS A 260 3.15 20.43 -6.72
C LYS A 260 2.77 21.05 -5.39
N PHE A 261 3.13 20.34 -4.34
CA PHE A 261 3.01 20.86 -3.00
C PHE A 261 3.94 22.05 -2.81
N GLU A 262 3.41 23.17 -2.32
CA GLU A 262 4.20 24.37 -2.00
C GLU A 262 4.37 24.58 -0.50
N LYS A 263 3.27 24.48 0.26
CA LYS A 263 3.28 24.81 1.69
C LYS A 263 2.13 24.15 2.44
N ALA A 264 2.35 23.83 3.71
CA ALA A 264 1.31 23.43 4.65
C ALA A 264 1.31 24.36 5.87
N ASP A 265 0.14 24.58 6.43
CA ASP A 265 -0.01 25.19 7.74
C ASP A 265 0.27 24.14 8.83
N LEU A 266 1.53 24.02 9.25
CA LEU A 266 1.97 22.96 10.18
C LEU A 266 2.03 23.46 11.63
N HIS A 267 1.26 22.82 12.51
CA HIS A 267 1.31 23.07 13.95
C HIS A 267 1.98 21.89 14.67
N TYR A 268 3.14 22.11 15.28
CA TYR A 268 3.87 21.05 15.98
C TYR A 268 3.09 20.49 17.18
N ILE A 269 2.97 19.16 17.24
CA ILE A 269 2.33 18.44 18.35
C ILE A 269 3.38 17.80 19.26
N GLY A 270 4.38 17.13 18.70
CA GLY A 270 5.33 16.37 19.50
C GLY A 270 6.17 15.36 18.73
N LYS A 271 7.12 14.72 19.41
CA LYS A 271 7.85 13.56 18.90
C LYS A 271 6.91 12.34 18.81
N VAL A 272 7.13 11.49 17.81
CA VAL A 272 6.36 10.23 17.68
C VAL A 272 6.97 9.10 18.50
N ASN A 273 6.19 8.03 18.71
CA ASN A 273 6.67 6.80 19.33
C ASN A 273 7.80 6.19 18.48
N ARG A 274 8.90 5.76 19.15
CA ARG A 274 10.06 5.12 18.54
C ARG A 274 9.75 3.86 17.72
N ALA A 275 8.61 3.22 17.94
CA ALA A 275 8.14 2.08 17.15
C ALA A 275 7.78 2.45 15.70
N ARG A 276 7.54 3.74 15.42
CA ARG A 276 7.29 4.24 14.07
C ARG A 276 8.62 4.41 13.33
N ALA A 277 8.73 3.76 12.18
CA ALA A 277 9.97 3.74 11.39
C ALA A 277 10.07 4.82 10.31
N PHE A 278 8.94 5.37 9.83
CA PHE A 278 8.93 6.27 8.68
C PHE A 278 7.98 7.45 8.88
N ALA A 279 8.29 8.58 8.24
CA ALA A 279 7.35 9.67 7.99
C ALA A 279 6.13 9.19 7.17
N ASP A 280 5.07 9.99 7.12
CA ASP A 280 3.98 9.78 6.18
C ASP A 280 4.46 10.07 4.74
N SER A 281 3.91 9.36 3.77
CA SER A 281 4.16 9.62 2.35
C SER A 281 3.30 10.77 1.85
N TYR A 282 3.73 11.41 0.76
CA TYR A 282 2.99 12.44 0.06
C TYR A 282 1.58 11.96 -0.28
N SER A 283 1.45 10.77 -0.86
CA SER A 283 0.15 10.19 -1.22
C SER A 283 -0.77 10.01 0.00
N LYS A 284 -0.23 9.65 1.17
CA LYS A 284 -1.04 9.55 2.40
C LYS A 284 -1.49 10.93 2.87
N VAL A 285 -0.58 11.91 2.90
CA VAL A 285 -0.91 13.29 3.32
C VAL A 285 -2.00 13.86 2.42
N MET A 286 -1.85 13.72 1.11
CA MET A 286 -2.83 14.18 0.12
C MET A 286 -4.15 13.43 0.24
N PHE A 287 -4.13 12.11 0.41
CA PHE A 287 -5.36 11.33 0.59
C PHE A 287 -6.15 11.80 1.82
N GLN A 288 -5.51 11.95 2.98
CA GLN A 288 -6.18 12.42 4.21
C GLN A 288 -6.73 13.84 4.07
N TYR A 289 -6.04 14.71 3.31
CA TYR A 289 -6.54 16.05 3.04
C TYR A 289 -7.76 16.00 2.11
N MET A 290 -7.66 15.27 1.00
CA MET A 290 -8.71 15.18 0.00
C MET A 290 -9.98 14.56 0.56
N VAL A 291 -9.88 13.48 1.33
CA VAL A 291 -11.09 12.83 1.88
C VAL A 291 -11.87 13.71 2.84
N ARG A 292 -11.22 14.70 3.45
CA ARG A 292 -11.85 15.68 4.36
C ARG A 292 -12.49 16.87 3.65
N HIS A 293 -12.04 17.22 2.44
CA HIS A 293 -12.43 18.46 1.76
C HIS A 293 -13.15 18.23 0.42
N SER A 294 -12.75 17.21 -0.33
CA SER A 294 -13.27 16.86 -1.65
C SER A 294 -13.01 15.38 -1.95
N PRO A 295 -13.71 14.45 -1.29
CA PRO A 295 -13.46 13.01 -1.41
C PRO A 295 -13.73 12.52 -2.84
N LEU A 296 -12.83 11.67 -3.33
CA LEU A 296 -13.03 10.90 -4.55
C LEU A 296 -14.05 9.79 -4.29
N ARG A 297 -15.17 9.83 -5.00
CA ARG A 297 -16.27 8.89 -4.85
C ARG A 297 -16.08 7.67 -5.74
N VAL A 298 -16.75 6.58 -5.39
CA VAL A 298 -16.82 5.37 -6.22
C VAL A 298 -17.29 5.70 -7.65
N ASP A 299 -18.30 6.55 -7.81
CA ASP A 299 -18.84 6.93 -9.12
C ASP A 299 -17.80 7.64 -10.00
N ASP A 300 -16.91 8.44 -9.40
CA ASP A 300 -15.81 9.09 -10.12
C ASP A 300 -14.86 8.03 -10.74
N ILE A 301 -14.57 6.97 -9.98
CA ILE A 301 -13.73 5.85 -10.44
C ILE A 301 -14.44 5.03 -11.52
N VAL A 302 -15.73 4.75 -11.35
CA VAL A 302 -16.53 4.01 -12.33
C VAL A 302 -16.59 4.76 -13.66
N ASN A 303 -16.89 6.06 -13.62
CA ASN A 303 -16.91 6.93 -14.80
C ASN A 303 -15.54 6.95 -15.50
N LEU A 304 -14.48 6.93 -14.71
CA LEU A 304 -13.13 6.90 -15.24
C LEU A 304 -12.81 5.59 -15.98
N ILE A 305 -13.11 4.44 -15.37
CA ILE A 305 -12.93 3.11 -15.99
C ILE A 305 -13.73 2.99 -17.29
N ASN A 306 -14.94 3.54 -17.33
CA ASN A 306 -15.76 3.55 -18.55
C ASN A 306 -15.13 4.41 -19.65
N SER A 307 -14.59 5.59 -19.30
CA SER A 307 -13.97 6.48 -20.29
C SER A 307 -12.69 5.91 -20.93
N SER A 308 -11.92 5.09 -20.21
CA SER A 308 -10.72 4.43 -20.77
C SER A 308 -11.07 3.33 -21.78
N ASN A 309 -12.23 2.68 -21.64
CA ASN A 309 -12.64 1.62 -22.57
C ASN A 309 -13.08 2.18 -23.94
N ASP A 310 -13.65 3.39 -23.97
CA ASP A 310 -14.09 4.03 -25.21
C ASP A 310 -12.92 4.52 -26.09
N GLU A 311 -11.78 4.88 -25.49
CA GLU A 311 -10.59 5.30 -26.24
C GLU A 311 -9.81 4.11 -26.85
N GLY A 312 -9.84 2.93 -26.21
CA GLY A 312 -9.20 1.71 -26.71
C GLY A 312 -9.91 1.05 -27.90
N ASN A 313 -11.15 1.45 -28.19
CA ASN A 313 -11.98 0.90 -29.28
C ASN A 313 -12.00 1.76 -30.55
N LYS A 314 -11.21 2.83 -30.64
CA LYS A 314 -11.07 3.59 -31.89
C LYS A 314 -10.15 2.83 -32.86
N PRO A 315 -10.60 2.45 -34.07
CA PRO A 315 -9.73 1.85 -35.06
C PRO A 315 -8.64 2.86 -35.44
N SER A 316 -7.38 2.42 -35.43
CA SER A 316 -6.28 3.21 -35.94
C SER A 316 -6.41 3.31 -37.46
N ASP A 317 -6.95 4.42 -37.96
CA ASP A 317 -6.87 4.78 -39.37
C ASP A 317 -5.42 5.11 -39.70
N VAL A 318 -4.64 4.07 -39.99
CA VAL A 318 -3.34 4.24 -40.64
C VAL A 318 -3.63 4.38 -42.14
N GLU A 319 -3.75 5.62 -42.60
CA GLU A 319 -3.62 5.94 -44.01
C GLU A 319 -2.23 5.51 -44.49
N MET A 320 -2.19 4.42 -45.25
CA MET A 320 -1.02 4.03 -46.04
C MET A 320 -0.93 4.97 -47.23
N ALA A 321 -0.08 6.00 -47.15
CA ALA A 321 0.32 6.76 -48.31
C ALA A 321 1.15 5.86 -49.24
N GLY A 322 0.70 5.72 -50.49
CA GLY A 322 1.40 5.06 -51.59
C GLY A 322 2.47 5.92 -52.25
#